data_AF-A0A960D5Y6-F1
#
_entry.id   AF-A0A960D5Y6-F1
#
_cell.length_a   1.000
_cell.length_b   1.000
_cell.length_c   1.000
_cell.angle_alpha   90.00
_cell.angle_beta   90.00
_cell.angle_gamma   90.00
#
_symmetry.space_group_name_H-M   'P 1'
#
loop_
_entity.id
_entity.type
_entity.pdbx_description
1 polymer ?
#
loop_
_entity_poly.entity_id
_entity_poly.type
_entity_poly.pdbx_seq_one_letter_code
_entity_poly.pdbx_strand_id
1 'polypeptide(L)' 'HTTDRFADEVLRGGFDHLLPRGGVPTDRRWFTRLHADFELDVWLISWVPGHTTELHDHSGSLGALTVLSGSLHEYRWDG' A
#
# COMPACT_ATOMS: atom_id res chain seq x y z
N HIS A 1 3.69 -10.87 -9.85
CA HIS A 1 2.65 -11.30 -8.90
C HIS A 1 1.52 -10.28 -8.87
N THR A 2 0.39 -10.52 -8.18
CA THR A 2 -0.79 -9.61 -8.17
C THR A 2 -0.41 -8.16 -7.79
N THR A 3 0.45 -7.99 -6.78
CA THR A 3 0.93 -6.67 -6.36
C THR A 3 1.70 -5.94 -7.47
N ASP A 4 2.53 -6.64 -8.25
CA ASP A 4 3.27 -6.06 -9.38
C ASP A 4 2.35 -5.60 -10.52
N ARG A 5 1.27 -6.34 -10.79
CA ARG A 5 0.28 -5.93 -11.80
C ARG A 5 -0.40 -4.61 -11.40
N PHE A 6 -0.87 -4.52 -10.16
CA PHE A 6 -1.47 -3.28 -9.66
C PHE A 6 -0.44 -2.14 -9.57
N ALA A 7 0.82 -2.46 -9.25
CA ALA A 7 1.91 -1.49 -9.29
C ALA A 7 2.08 -0.89 -10.70
N ASP A 8 2.14 -1.73 -11.72
CA ASP A 8 2.22 -1.29 -13.12
C ASP A 8 1.01 -0.44 -13.54
N GLU A 9 -0.20 -0.82 -13.12
CA GLU A 9 -1.42 -0.05 -13.40
C GLU A 9 -1.41 1.33 -12.73
N VAL A 10 -0.94 1.43 -11.48
CA VAL A 10 -0.73 2.71 -10.79
C VAL A 10 0.28 3.57 -11.55
N LEU A 11 1.42 3.00 -11.96
CA LEU A 11 2.47 3.73 -12.69
C LEU A 11 2.02 4.20 -14.09
N ARG A 12 1.02 3.53 -14.69
CA ARG A 12 0.42 3.92 -15.97
C ARG A 12 -0.74 4.92 -15.82
N GLY A 13 -1.06 5.34 -14.60
CA GLY A 13 -2.14 6.29 -14.31
C GLY A 13 -3.55 5.67 -14.29
N GLY A 14 -3.66 4.34 -14.25
CA GLY A 14 -4.96 3.64 -14.21
C GLY A 14 -5.82 4.02 -12.99
N PHE A 15 -5.18 4.50 -11.93
CA PHE A 15 -5.82 4.90 -10.68
C PHE A 15 -5.73 6.40 -10.36
N ASP A 16 -5.39 7.25 -11.33
CA ASP A 16 -5.23 8.70 -11.10
C ASP A 16 -6.48 9.37 -10.53
N HIS A 17 -7.66 8.84 -10.88
CA HIS A 17 -8.96 9.29 -10.36
C HIS A 17 -9.14 9.06 -8.85
N LEU A 18 -8.35 8.18 -8.24
CA LEU A 18 -8.34 7.92 -6.79
C LEU A 18 -7.29 8.77 -6.05
N LEU A 19 -6.36 9.40 -6.77
CA LEU A 19 -5.33 10.22 -6.16
C LEU A 19 -5.90 11.57 -5.70
N PRO A 20 -5.43 12.13 -4.58
CA PRO A 20 -5.80 13.47 -4.20
C PRO A 20 -5.34 14.47 -5.27
N ARG A 21 -6.13 15.53 -5.50
CA ARG A 21 -5.84 16.54 -6.55
C ARG A 21 -4.45 17.18 -6.43
N GLY A 22 -3.88 17.24 -5.22
CA GLY A 22 -2.55 17.79 -4.94
C GLY A 22 -1.44 16.74 -4.90
N GLY A 23 -1.72 15.49 -5.29
CA GLY A 23 -0.83 14.35 -5.10
C GLY A 23 -0.95 13.72 -3.72
N VAL A 24 -0.14 12.69 -3.49
CA VAL A 24 -0.08 11.98 -2.22
C VAL A 24 0.47 12.91 -1.12
N PRO A 25 -0.17 13.02 0.06
CA PRO A 25 0.30 13.86 1.16
C PRO A 25 1.73 13.51 1.62
N THR A 26 2.52 14.51 1.97
CA THR A 26 3.92 14.34 2.41
C THR A 26 4.13 14.50 3.92
N ASP A 27 3.07 14.80 4.67
CA ASP A 27 3.08 15.10 6.10
C ASP A 27 2.26 14.10 6.94
N ARG A 28 1.61 13.13 6.30
CA ARG A 28 0.81 12.10 6.97
C ARG A 28 0.72 10.85 6.12
N ARG A 29 0.45 9.73 6.78
CA ARG A 29 0.08 8.49 6.09
C ARG A 29 -1.20 8.71 5.26
N TRP A 30 -1.24 8.19 4.05
CA TRP A 30 -2.42 8.20 3.18
C TRP A 30 -2.61 6.83 2.56
N PHE A 31 -3.87 6.46 2.30
CA PHE A 31 -4.19 5.20 1.65
C PHE A 31 -5.51 5.28 0.90
N THR A 32 -5.64 4.46 -0.13
CA THR A 32 -6.90 4.20 -0.84
C THR A 32 -6.96 2.74 -1.27
N ARG A 33 -8.17 2.20 -1.38
CA ARG A 33 -8.38 0.82 -1.87
C ARG A 33 -8.48 0.84 -3.39
N LEU A 34 -7.64 0.05 -4.06
CA LEU A 34 -7.63 -0.09 -5.52
C LEU A 34 -8.60 -1.16 -5.99
N HIS A 35 -8.70 -2.26 -5.23
CA HIS A 35 -9.53 -3.41 -5.55
C HIS A 35 -9.95 -4.14 -4.27
N ALA A 36 -11.11 -4.77 -4.33
CA ALA A 36 -11.64 -5.62 -3.26
C ALA A 36 -12.58 -6.66 -3.85
N ASP A 37 -12.34 -7.92 -3.52
CA ASP A 37 -13.28 -9.01 -3.75
C ASP A 37 -13.24 -10.01 -2.57
N PHE A 38 -13.80 -11.20 -2.79
CA PHE A 38 -13.85 -12.24 -1.76
C PHE A 38 -12.51 -12.93 -1.52
N GLU A 39 -11.55 -12.80 -2.44
CA GLU A 39 -10.25 -13.47 -2.37
C GLU A 39 -9.16 -12.53 -1.81
N LEU A 40 -9.20 -11.24 -2.17
CA LEU A 40 -8.17 -10.28 -1.75
C LEU A 40 -8.63 -8.82 -1.76
N ASP A 41 -7.95 -8.03 -0.95
CA ASP A 41 -7.99 -6.57 -0.96
C ASP A 41 -6.64 -6.00 -1.43
N VAL A 42 -6.67 -5.04 -2.35
CA VAL A 42 -5.47 -4.30 -2.78
C VAL A 42 -5.58 -2.84 -2.39
N TRP A 43 -4.54 -2.35 -1.72
CA TRP A 43 -4.44 -0.98 -1.25
C TRP A 43 -3.21 -0.29 -1.83
N LEU A 44 -3.36 0.98 -2.20
CA LEU A 44 -2.23 1.88 -2.39
C LEU A 44 -2.04 2.65 -1.09
N ILE A 45 -0.83 2.56 -0.52
CA ILE A 45 -0.51 3.15 0.78
C ILE A 45 0.77 3.97 0.64
N SER A 46 0.77 5.15 1.27
CA SER A 46 1.94 6.02 1.41
C SER A 46 2.23 6.24 2.89
N TRP A 47 3.49 6.03 3.25
CA TRP A 47 4.05 6.33 4.56
C TRP A 47 5.00 7.51 4.46
N VAL A 48 5.07 8.29 5.54
CA VAL A 48 6.03 9.38 5.72
C VAL A 48 6.83 9.14 7.01
N PRO A 49 8.05 9.67 7.14
CA PRO A 49 8.84 9.50 8.36
C PRO A 49 8.05 9.88 9.63
N GLY A 50 8.10 9.02 10.65
CA GLY A 50 7.35 9.21 11.90
C GLY A 50 5.89 8.71 11.87
N HIS A 51 5.36 8.28 10.72
CA HIS A 51 4.00 7.76 10.58
C HIS A 51 4.01 6.29 10.16
N THR A 52 4.48 5.42 11.05
CA THR A 52 4.60 3.98 10.81
C THR A 52 3.25 3.25 10.92
N THR A 53 3.25 1.97 10.59
CA THR A 53 2.18 1.05 10.99
C THR A 53 2.72 0.20 12.12
N GLU A 54 1.95 0.11 13.21
CA GLU A 54 2.33 -0.72 14.35
C GLU A 54 2.37 -2.19 13.95
N LEU A 55 3.13 -3.00 14.68
CA LEU A 55 3.14 -4.44 14.49
C LEU A 55 1.72 -4.99 14.74
N HIS A 56 1.21 -5.75 13.78
CA HIS A 56 -0.10 -6.38 13.83
C HIS A 56 -0.04 -7.73 13.12
N ASP A 57 -0.97 -8.61 13.47
CA ASP A 57 -1.17 -9.84 12.71
C ASP A 57 -2.10 -9.60 11.51
N HIS A 58 -2.18 -10.61 10.62
CA HIS A 58 -3.07 -10.60 9.46
C HIS A 58 -4.33 -11.45 9.69
N SER A 59 -4.68 -11.78 10.94
CA SER A 59 -5.86 -12.59 11.28
C SER A 59 -6.02 -13.87 10.44
N GLY A 60 -4.91 -14.53 10.11
CA GLY A 60 -4.87 -15.74 9.28
C GLY A 60 -4.78 -15.51 7.77
N SER A 61 -4.78 -14.26 7.31
CA SER A 61 -4.48 -13.88 5.91
C SER A 61 -2.96 -13.76 5.69
N LEU A 62 -2.56 -13.68 4.42
CA LEU A 62 -1.18 -13.39 4.02
C LEU A 62 -1.09 -12.00 3.40
N GLY A 63 -0.01 -11.28 3.72
CA GLY A 63 0.33 -10.00 3.12
C GLY A 63 1.43 -10.13 2.07
N ALA A 64 1.37 -9.28 1.05
CA ALA A 64 2.47 -9.05 0.12
C ALA A 64 2.50 -7.56 -0.24
N LEU A 65 3.69 -7.03 -0.52
CA LEU A 65 3.89 -5.63 -0.90
C LEU A 65 4.83 -5.51 -2.09
N THR A 66 4.57 -4.51 -2.93
CA THR A 66 5.49 -4.03 -3.97
C THR A 66 5.71 -2.53 -3.71
N VAL A 67 6.96 -2.10 -3.53
CA VAL A 67 7.29 -0.69 -3.25
C VAL A 67 7.40 0.06 -4.58
N LEU A 68 6.54 1.07 -4.77
CA LEU A 68 6.56 1.92 -5.97
C LEU A 68 7.64 3.00 -5.93
N SER A 69 7.93 3.55 -4.75
CA SER A 69 8.89 4.62 -4.57
C SER A 69 9.38 4.68 -3.11
N GLY A 70 10.60 5.15 -2.92
CA GLY A 70 11.25 5.24 -1.60
C GLY A 70 11.70 3.87 -1.09
N SER A 71 11.61 3.67 0.22
CA SER A 71 11.96 2.43 0.89
C SER A 71 11.14 2.24 2.16
N LEU A 72 10.97 0.99 2.56
CA LEU A 72 10.33 0.61 3.82
C LEU A 72 11.28 -0.29 4.62
N HIS A 73 11.21 -0.18 5.95
CA HIS A 73 11.73 -1.20 6.85
C HIS A 73 10.57 -2.06 7.30
N GLU A 74 10.61 -3.34 6.95
CA GLU A 74 9.63 -4.32 7.40
C GLU A 74 10.20 -5.08 8.60
N TYR A 75 9.41 -5.13 9.67
CA TYR A 75 9.71 -5.89 10.87
C TYR A 75 8.63 -6.93 11.06
N ARG A 76 9.05 -8.17 11.32
CA ARG A 76 8.18 -9.31 11.61
C ARG A 76 8.49 -9.85 12.99
N TRP A 77 7.46 -10.33 13.68
CA TRP A 77 7.60 -11.06 14.93
C TRP A 77 7.44 -12.55 14.66
N ASP A 78 8.49 -13.32 14.94
CA ASP A 78 8.52 -14.76 14.65
C ASP A 78 8.01 -15.62 15.83
N GLY A 79 7.65 -15.00 16.97
CA GLY A 79 7.27 -15.71 18.21
C GLY A 79 8.19 -15.41 19.37
#